data_AF-A0A7K4DDF7-F1
#
_entry.id   AF-A0A7K4DDF7-F1
#
_cell.length_a   1.000
_cell.length_b   1.000
_cell.length_c   1.000
_cell.angle_alpha   90.00
_cell.angle_beta   90.00
_cell.angle_gamma   90.00
#
_symmetry.space_group_name_H-M   'P 1'
#
loop_
_entity.id
_entity.type
_entity.pdbx_description
1 polymer ?
#
loop_
_entity_poly.entity_id
_entity_poly.type
_entity_poly.pdbx_seq_one_letter_code
_entity_poly.pdbx_strand_id
1 'polypeptide(L)'
;MEEIDPESLAEIAYGIFEIFLDRELRDHGPYLFELLERGSDLGADVREIFGRFREDYPGLAEALLQRFGSIDTIYAQLLAGEGIIPSRTTLMYWIVQDGPGPVMRRVDDERVGKWLI
;
A
#
# COMPACT_ATOMS: atom_id res chain seq x y z
N MET A 1 -20.24 10.36 -17.82
CA MET A 1 -19.11 9.57 -17.30
C MET A 1 -18.22 10.60 -16.63
N GLU A 2 -18.11 10.55 -15.31
CA GLU A 2 -17.27 11.49 -14.57
C GLU A 2 -15.82 11.14 -14.90
N GLU A 3 -15.12 12.08 -15.53
CA GLU A 3 -13.73 11.90 -15.95
C GLU A 3 -12.89 11.96 -14.67
N ILE A 4 -12.27 10.84 -14.29
CA ILE A 4 -11.40 10.80 -13.11
C ILE A 4 -10.16 11.62 -13.47
N ASP A 5 -9.90 12.64 -12.65
CA ASP A 5 -8.70 13.45 -12.79
C ASP A 5 -7.44 12.55 -12.73
N PRO A 6 -6.46 12.71 -13.66
CA PRO A 6 -5.29 11.84 -13.73
C PRO A 6 -4.45 11.79 -12.45
N GLU A 7 -4.41 12.87 -11.68
CA GLU A 7 -3.72 12.90 -10.39
C GLU A 7 -4.48 12.08 -9.34
N SER A 8 -5.80 12.22 -9.28
CA SER A 8 -6.66 11.36 -8.42
C SER A 8 -6.55 9.88 -8.79
N LEU A 9 -6.45 9.55 -10.09
CA LEU A 9 -6.28 8.17 -10.55
C LEU A 9 -4.92 7.61 -10.11
N ALA A 10 -3.86 8.40 -10.18
CA ALA A 10 -2.53 7.98 -9.76
C ALA A 10 -2.43 7.75 -8.25
N GLU A 11 -3.14 8.53 -7.43
CA GLU A 11 -3.25 8.30 -5.98
C GLU A 11 -3.95 6.99 -5.65
N ILE A 12 -5.08 6.71 -6.32
CA ILE A 12 -5.80 5.44 -6.18
C ILE A 12 -4.91 4.27 -6.64
N ALA A 13 -4.24 4.44 -7.78
CA ALA A 13 -3.34 3.43 -8.33
C ALA A 13 -2.19 3.12 -7.36
N TYR A 14 -1.67 4.14 -6.66
CA TYR A 14 -0.60 3.97 -5.68
C TYR A 14 -1.06 3.15 -4.49
N GLY A 15 -2.20 3.48 -3.88
CA GLY A 15 -2.75 2.69 -2.77
C GLY A 15 -3.07 1.25 -3.15
N ILE A 16 -3.59 1.01 -4.37
CA ILE A 16 -3.85 -0.34 -4.88
C ILE A 16 -2.52 -1.09 -5.07
N PHE A 17 -1.51 -0.44 -5.64
CA PHE A 17 -0.20 -1.04 -5.85
C PHE A 17 0.49 -1.42 -4.53
N GLU A 18 0.39 -0.58 -3.49
CA GLU A 18 0.92 -0.92 -2.15
C GLU A 18 0.28 -2.18 -1.57
N ILE A 19 -1.05 -2.33 -1.69
CA ILE A 19 -1.75 -3.54 -1.24
C ILE A 19 -1.32 -4.77 -2.05
N PHE A 20 -1.18 -4.62 -3.37
CA PHE A 20 -0.69 -5.68 -4.24
C PHE A 20 0.73 -6.10 -3.89
N LEU A 21 1.61 -5.11 -3.65
CA LEU A 21 3.00 -5.31 -3.29
C LEU A 21 3.14 -6.01 -1.93
N ASP A 22 2.43 -5.55 -0.90
CA ASP A 22 2.44 -6.20 0.42
C ASP A 22 1.94 -7.64 0.32
N ARG A 23 0.88 -7.89 -0.46
CA ARG A 23 0.36 -9.25 -0.67
C ARG A 23 1.38 -10.17 -1.35
N GLU A 24 1.98 -9.75 -2.45
CA GLU A 24 2.95 -10.56 -3.20
C GLU A 24 4.24 -10.80 -2.40
N LEU A 25 4.70 -9.81 -1.61
CA LEU A 25 5.85 -9.99 -0.73
C LEU A 25 5.54 -10.88 0.48
N ARG A 26 4.29 -10.88 0.96
CA ARG A 26 3.87 -11.69 2.10
C ARG A 26 3.82 -13.18 1.79
N ASP A 27 3.67 -13.58 0.52
CA ASP A 27 3.90 -14.97 0.10
C ASP A 27 5.35 -15.43 0.42
N HIS A 28 6.26 -14.49 0.69
CA HIS A 28 7.64 -14.73 1.14
C HIS A 28 7.89 -14.52 2.65
N GLY A 29 6.86 -14.19 3.45
CA GLY A 29 6.89 -14.25 4.92
C GLY A 29 6.60 -12.94 5.67
N PRO A 30 7.50 -11.94 5.65
CA PRO A 30 7.36 -10.69 6.43
C PRO A 30 6.50 -9.62 5.72
N TYR A 31 5.94 -8.68 6.49
CA TYR A 31 5.21 -7.53 5.93
C TYR A 31 6.17 -6.54 5.25
N LEU A 32 5.66 -5.75 4.30
CA LEU A 32 6.44 -4.74 3.59
C LEU A 32 7.11 -3.75 4.55
N PHE A 33 6.40 -3.26 5.58
CA PHE A 33 6.99 -2.33 6.55
C PHE A 33 8.17 -2.94 7.32
N GLU A 34 8.10 -4.23 7.67
CA GLU A 34 9.18 -4.92 8.38
C GLU A 34 10.42 -5.09 7.48
N LEU A 35 10.20 -5.36 6.19
CA LEU A 35 11.28 -5.48 5.21
C LEU A 35 12.00 -4.14 5.00
N LEU A 36 11.23 -3.04 4.92
CA LEU A 36 11.74 -1.68 4.81
C LEU A 36 12.51 -1.25 6.06
N GLU A 37 11.99 -1.52 7.26
CA GLU A 37 12.67 -1.21 8.53
C GLU A 37 14.00 -1.96 8.69
N ARG A 38 14.09 -3.18 8.16
CA ARG A 38 15.34 -3.98 8.15
C ARG A 38 16.35 -3.50 7.11
N GLY A 39 15.97 -2.60 6.20
CA GLY A 39 16.82 -2.16 5.09
C GLY A 39 17.07 -3.26 4.07
N SER A 40 16.09 -4.15 3.85
CA SER A 40 16.20 -5.25 2.89
C SER A 40 16.25 -4.68 1.47
N ASP A 41 17.08 -5.25 0.59
CA ASP A 41 17.06 -4.88 -0.83
C ASP A 41 15.92 -5.62 -1.54
N LEU A 42 14.83 -4.89 -1.79
CA LEU A 42 13.63 -5.37 -2.48
C LEU A 42 13.58 -4.88 -3.93
N GLY A 43 14.64 -4.26 -4.45
CA GLY A 43 14.58 -3.57 -5.74
C GLY A 43 14.29 -4.50 -6.92
N ALA A 44 14.73 -5.75 -6.85
CA ALA A 44 14.40 -6.77 -7.85
C ALA A 44 12.93 -7.21 -7.72
N ASP A 45 12.48 -7.52 -6.50
CA ASP A 45 11.13 -8.00 -6.22
C ASP A 45 10.08 -6.94 -6.60
N VAL A 46 10.31 -5.67 -6.25
CA VAL A 46 9.41 -4.56 -6.59
C VAL A 46 9.26 -4.41 -8.11
N ARG A 47 10.34 -4.56 -8.88
CA ARG A 47 10.25 -4.48 -10.36
C ARG A 47 9.52 -5.66 -10.95
N GLU A 48 9.75 -6.86 -10.43
CA GLU A 48 9.04 -8.07 -10.86
C GLU A 48 7.54 -7.96 -10.57
N ILE A 49 7.19 -7.62 -9.34
CA ILE A 49 5.81 -7.45 -8.88
C ILE A 49 5.11 -6.33 -9.66
N PHE A 50 5.80 -5.22 -9.93
CA PHE A 50 5.26 -4.16 -10.79
C PHE A 50 5.04 -4.63 -12.23
N GLY A 51 5.88 -5.54 -12.74
CA GLY A 51 5.67 -6.20 -14.03
C GLY A 51 4.33 -6.94 -14.06
N ARG A 52 4.06 -7.77 -13.04
CA ARG A 52 2.77 -8.49 -12.90
C ARG A 52 1.60 -7.51 -12.73
N PHE A 53 1.76 -6.49 -11.90
CA PHE A 53 0.75 -5.44 -11.72
C PHE A 53 0.41 -4.73 -13.03
N ARG A 54 1.38 -4.48 -13.89
CA ARG A 54 1.17 -3.87 -15.21
C ARG A 54 0.39 -4.79 -16.16
N GLU A 55 0.60 -6.10 -16.08
CA GLU A 55 -0.14 -7.07 -16.87
C GLU A 55 -1.61 -7.13 -16.43
N ASP A 56 -1.86 -7.14 -15.12
CA ASP A 56 -3.21 -7.25 -14.55
C ASP A 56 -3.99 -5.92 -14.61
N TYR A 57 -3.29 -4.79 -14.41
CA TYR A 57 -3.87 -3.45 -14.27
C TYR A 57 -3.14 -2.39 -15.11
N PRO A 58 -3.10 -2.51 -16.45
CA PRO A 58 -2.28 -1.67 -17.31
C PRO A 58 -2.59 -0.17 -17.19
N GLY A 59 -3.87 0.21 -17.01
CA GLY A 59 -4.26 1.61 -16.85
C GLY A 59 -3.80 2.24 -15.53
N LEU A 60 -3.76 1.46 -14.45
CA LEU A 60 -3.26 1.93 -13.15
C LEU A 60 -1.73 2.03 -13.17
N ALA A 61 -1.06 1.04 -13.76
CA ALA A 61 0.38 1.07 -13.95
C ALA A 61 0.82 2.27 -14.80
N GLU A 62 0.08 2.59 -15.87
CA GLU A 62 0.36 3.77 -16.69
C GLU A 62 0.17 5.07 -15.90
N ALA A 63 -0.90 5.21 -15.11
CA ALA A 63 -1.12 6.37 -14.25
C ALA A 63 0.03 6.58 -13.25
N LEU A 64 0.55 5.48 -12.67
CA LEU A 64 1.73 5.52 -11.80
C LEU A 64 2.99 5.99 -12.54
N LEU A 65 3.24 5.45 -13.73
CA LEU A 65 4.40 5.85 -14.53
C LEU A 65 4.30 7.31 -14.99
N GLN A 66 3.09 7.80 -15.30
CA GLN A 66 2.90 9.21 -15.67
C GLN A 66 3.16 10.15 -14.50
N ARG A 67 2.78 9.79 -13.28
CA ARG A 67 3.00 10.61 -12.07
C ARG A 67 4.45 10.55 -11.58
N PHE A 68 5.02 9.36 -11.47
CA PHE A 68 6.30 9.13 -10.80
C PHE A 68 7.48 8.92 -11.77
N GLY A 69 7.19 8.76 -13.06
CA GLY A 69 8.17 8.54 -14.14
C GLY A 69 8.69 7.11 -14.22
N SER A 70 8.99 6.48 -13.09
CA SER A 70 9.54 5.12 -13.05
C SER A 70 9.19 4.37 -11.77
N ILE A 71 9.25 3.03 -11.84
CA ILE A 71 9.10 2.18 -10.66
C ILE A 71 10.26 2.37 -9.66
N ASP A 72 11.46 2.72 -10.14
CA ASP A 72 12.60 3.00 -9.26
C ASP A 72 12.35 4.27 -8.41
N THR A 73 11.65 5.27 -8.97
CA THR A 73 11.23 6.46 -8.22
C THR A 73 10.21 6.10 -7.13
N ILE A 74 9.23 5.26 -7.45
CA ILE A 74 8.24 4.76 -6.50
C ILE A 74 8.93 3.98 -5.38
N TYR A 75 9.87 3.10 -5.74
CA TYR A 75 10.66 2.34 -4.76
C TYR A 75 11.50 3.25 -3.84
N ALA A 76 12.09 4.32 -4.37
CA ALA A 76 12.81 5.28 -3.55
C ALA A 76 11.90 6.01 -2.55
N GLN A 77 10.64 6.31 -2.90
CA GLN A 77 9.66 6.89 -1.97
C GLN A 77 9.24 5.90 -0.89
N LEU A 78 9.03 4.63 -1.24
CA LEU A 78 8.77 3.55 -0.28
C LEU A 78 9.91 3.42 0.74
N LEU A 79 11.17 3.47 0.28
CA LEU A 79 12.37 3.44 1.14
C LEU A 79 12.48 4.68 2.04
N ALA A 80 12.03 5.85 1.57
CA ALA A 80 11.98 7.05 2.39
C ALA A 80 10.94 6.95 3.54
N GLY A 81 10.07 5.94 3.48
CA GLY A 81 8.97 5.73 4.43
C GLY A 81 7.72 6.54 4.10
N GLU A 82 7.62 7.07 2.87
CA GLU A 82 6.39 7.69 2.39
C GLU A 82 5.33 6.61 2.17
N GLY A 83 4.10 6.86 2.60
CA GLY A 83 2.97 5.90 2.53
C GLY A 83 2.95 4.80 3.60
N ILE A 84 4.11 4.37 4.11
CA ILE A 84 4.20 3.11 4.89
C ILE A 84 4.67 3.29 6.34
N ILE A 85 5.53 4.28 6.64
CA ILE A 85 6.07 4.47 8.00
C ILE A 85 5.35 5.65 8.67
N PRO A 86 4.50 5.43 9.70
CA PRO A 86 3.63 6.48 10.27
C PRO A 86 4.37 7.76 10.72
N SER A 87 5.66 7.66 11.05
CA SER A 87 6.48 8.80 11.47
C SER A 87 7.11 9.61 10.33
N ARG A 88 7.05 9.14 9.08
CA ARG A 88 7.68 9.74 7.89
C ARG A 88 6.73 9.94 6.71
N THR A 89 5.48 9.50 6.84
CA THR A 89 4.46 9.58 5.79
C THR A 89 4.08 11.04 5.48
N THR A 90 4.54 11.58 4.34
CA THR A 90 4.03 12.85 3.78
C THR A 90 2.77 12.61 2.93
N LEU A 91 2.64 11.42 2.33
CA LEU A 91 1.49 10.98 1.54
C LEU A 91 0.60 10.06 2.38
N MET A 92 -0.41 10.62 3.04
CA MET A 92 -1.27 9.85 3.95
C MET A 92 -2.34 9.05 3.19
N TYR A 93 -2.01 7.83 2.77
CA TYR A 93 -2.98 6.87 2.25
C TYR A 93 -3.53 6.02 3.41
N TRP A 94 -4.84 6.14 3.68
CA TRP A 94 -5.51 5.38 4.73
C TRP A 94 -5.66 3.91 4.31
N ILE A 95 -4.66 3.08 4.59
CA ILE A 95 -4.85 1.62 4.58
C ILE A 95 -5.20 1.19 6.00
N VAL A 96 -6.51 1.15 6.31
CA VAL A 96 -6.99 0.43 7.50
C VAL A 96 -6.84 -1.06 7.20
N GLN A 97 -5.79 -1.69 7.74
CA GLN A 97 -5.68 -3.14 7.71
C GLN A 97 -6.74 -3.75 8.62
N ASP A 98 -7.87 -4.15 8.04
CA ASP A 98 -8.86 -4.99 8.70
C ASP A 98 -8.31 -6.42 8.76
N GLY A 99 -7.83 -6.83 9.92
CA GLY A 99 -7.29 -8.18 10.13
C GLY A 99 -8.41 -9.22 10.23
N PRO A 100 -8.38 -10.35 9.51
CA PRO A 100 -9.35 -11.40 9.70
C PRO A 100 -8.90 -12.36 10.81
N GLY A 101 -9.68 -12.50 11.87
CA GLY A 101 -9.53 -13.58 12.84
C GLY A 101 -10.53 -13.52 14.00
N PRO A 102 -11.52 -14.42 14.08
CA PRO A 102 -12.43 -14.47 15.22
C PRO A 102 -11.68 -15.07 16.42
N VAL A 103 -11.10 -14.21 17.25
CA VAL A 103 -10.69 -14.64 18.59
C VAL A 103 -11.97 -14.70 19.43
N MET A 104 -12.50 -15.91 19.57
CA MET A 104 -13.49 -16.24 20.59
C MET A 104 -12.87 -15.99 21.96
N ARG A 105 -12.96 -14.75 22.44
CA ARG A 105 -12.84 -14.40 23.84
C ARG A 105 -14.03 -13.51 24.15
N ARG A 106 -14.95 -14.07 24.95
CA ARG A 106 -15.93 -13.28 25.72
C ARG A 106 -15.18 -12.11 26.34
N VAL A 107 -15.38 -10.93 25.78
CA VAL A 107 -15.11 -9.68 26.46
C VAL A 107 -16.47 -9.16 26.86
N ASP A 108 -16.59 -8.97 28.17
CA ASP A 108 -17.75 -8.47 28.86
C ASP A 108 -18.33 -7.22 28.17
N ASP A 109 -19.64 -7.19 28.05
CA ASP A 109 -20.43 -6.35 27.15
C ASP A 109 -20.71 -4.97 27.77
N GLU A 110 -19.68 -4.36 28.39
CA GLU A 110 -19.84 -3.10 29.08
C GLU A 110 -18.72 -2.12 28.73
N ARG A 111 -19.11 -1.09 27.98
CA ARG A 111 -18.48 0.25 27.84
C ARG A 111 -17.63 0.51 26.59
N VAL A 112 -18.25 0.48 25.40
CA VAL A 112 -17.89 1.46 24.35
C VAL A 112 -19.15 1.94 23.62
N GLY A 113 -19.92 2.79 24.31
CA GLY A 113 -20.96 3.61 23.69
C GLY A 113 -20.64 5.07 23.94
N LYS A 114 -20.08 5.74 22.93
CA LYS A 114 -20.27 7.16 22.55
C LYS A 114 -19.20 7.59 21.54
N TRP A 115 -19.54 7.46 20.27
CA TRP A 115 -19.15 8.45 19.28
C TRP A 115 -20.43 9.11 18.76
N LEU A 116 -20.33 10.41 18.55
CA LEU A 116 -21.40 11.40 18.51
C LEU A 116 -22.37 11.23 17.33
N ILE A 117 -23.66 11.45 17.62
CA ILE A 117 -24.54 12.31 16.79
C ILE A 117 -25.18 13.31 17.76
#